data_AF-A0A5R9F140-F1
#
_entry.id   AF-A0A5R9F140-F1
#
_cell.length_a   1.000
_cell.length_b   1.000
_cell.length_c   1.000
_cell.angle_alpha   90.00
_cell.angle_beta   90.00
_cell.angle_gamma   90.00
#
_symmetry.space_group_name_H-M   'P 1'
#
loop_
_entity.id
_entity.type
_entity.pdbx_description
1 polymer ?
#
loop_
_entity_poly.entity_id
_entity_poly.type
_entity_poly.pdbx_seq_one_letter_code
_entity_poly.pdbx_strand_id
1 'polypeptide(L)'
;MKNFFIMILLLTLLLPAKSGSAQSLASLVNCPDSEELIIPSKNQKKMLLTALPAIVPMVYQDTAQQRWQIVSVSPIKKGSFTYKTASKLCGKAVTEYSWIVKINFPSSSSHLTQRQLLIVRSNNSGWLVWHHN
;
A
#
# COMPACT_ATOMS: atom_id res chain seq x y z
N MET A 1 48.36 19.77 15.55
CA MET A 1 47.28 18.74 15.57
C MET A 1 45.86 19.33 15.50
N LYS A 2 45.66 20.59 15.08
CA LYS A 2 44.31 21.19 14.93
C LYS A 2 43.72 20.99 13.53
N ASN A 3 44.59 20.81 12.53
CA ASN A 3 44.19 20.69 11.13
C ASN A 3 43.77 19.25 10.74
N PHE A 4 44.12 18.24 11.55
CA PHE A 4 43.74 16.85 11.30
C PHE A 4 42.28 16.57 11.71
N PHE A 5 41.80 17.23 12.78
CA PHE A 5 40.41 17.13 13.23
C PHE A 5 39.42 17.74 12.23
N ILE A 6 39.83 18.80 11.52
CA ILE A 6 38.98 19.46 10.52
C ILE A 6 38.75 18.53 9.31
N MET A 7 39.74 17.71 8.93
CA MET A 7 39.59 16.83 7.78
C MET A 7 38.70 15.62 8.06
N ILE A 8 38.70 15.10 9.30
CA ILE A 8 37.82 13.99 9.72
C ILE A 8 36.35 14.45 9.81
N LEU A 9 36.11 15.71 10.19
CA LEU A 9 34.76 16.28 10.27
C LEU A 9 34.12 16.53 8.89
N LEU A 10 34.93 16.76 7.85
CA LEU A 10 34.45 16.90 6.47
C LEU A 10 34.16 15.55 5.79
N LEU A 11 34.79 14.46 6.24
CA LEU A 11 34.64 13.14 5.61
C LEU A 11 33.33 12.43 6.00
N THR A 12 32.72 12.80 7.12
CA THR A 12 31.42 12.24 7.56
C THR A 12 30.23 12.83 6.82
N LEU A 13 30.40 13.94 6.10
CA LEU A 13 29.32 14.58 5.31
C LEU A 13 29.05 13.91 3.96
N LEU A 14 29.90 12.97 3.52
CA LEU A 14 29.75 12.24 2.26
C LEU A 14 29.05 10.89 2.40
N LEU A 15 28.62 10.53 3.61
CA LEU A 15 27.76 9.36 3.79
C LEU A 15 26.37 9.71 3.23
N PRO A 16 25.87 9.01 2.20
CA PRO A 16 24.48 9.15 1.83
C PRO A 16 23.66 8.76 3.05
N ALA A 17 22.93 9.73 3.60
CA ALA A 17 21.92 9.43 4.59
C ALA A 17 21.02 8.37 3.93
N LYS A 18 21.02 7.15 4.47
CA LYS A 18 19.95 6.20 4.18
C LYS A 18 18.68 6.83 4.75
N SER A 19 18.07 7.72 3.99
CA SER A 19 16.70 8.12 4.17
C SER A 19 15.90 6.83 4.02
N GLY A 20 15.58 6.21 5.16
CA GLY A 20 14.49 5.26 5.21
C GLY A 20 13.31 6.00 4.62
N SER A 21 12.99 5.68 3.36
CA SER A 21 11.88 6.29 2.69
C SER A 21 10.64 5.84 3.47
N ALA A 22 10.11 6.75 4.29
CA ALA A 22 8.70 6.73 4.58
C ALA A 22 8.03 6.93 3.22
N GLN A 23 7.78 5.83 2.52
CA GLN A 23 7.15 5.84 1.21
C GLN A 23 5.76 6.45 1.40
N SER A 24 5.64 7.68 0.93
CA SER A 24 4.41 8.44 0.81
C SER A 24 3.30 7.53 0.29
N LEU A 25 2.26 7.33 1.10
CA LEU A 25 1.08 6.51 0.79
C LEU A 25 0.15 7.15 -0.27
N ALA A 26 0.61 8.11 -1.03
CA ALA A 26 -0.21 8.77 -2.04
C ALA A 26 0.60 9.11 -3.29
N SER A 27 0.15 8.55 -4.41
CA SER A 27 0.45 8.97 -5.80
C SER A 27 1.89 8.77 -6.29
N LEU A 28 2.16 7.60 -6.89
CA LEU A 28 2.64 7.43 -8.28
C LEU A 28 3.04 5.96 -8.48
N VAL A 29 2.65 5.41 -9.63
CA VAL A 29 2.66 3.99 -9.99
C VAL A 29 4.07 3.39 -9.96
N ASN A 30 4.48 2.88 -8.81
CA ASN A 30 5.54 1.88 -8.73
C ASN A 30 4.89 0.57 -8.26
N CYS A 31 4.85 -0.40 -9.17
CA CYS A 31 4.42 -1.75 -8.82
C CYS A 31 5.35 -2.26 -7.70
N PRO A 32 4.79 -2.83 -6.61
CA PRO A 32 5.59 -3.37 -5.53
C PRO A 32 6.56 -4.44 -6.04
N ASP A 33 7.76 -4.49 -5.48
CA ASP A 33 8.71 -5.56 -5.78
C ASP A 33 8.16 -6.90 -5.28
N SER A 34 7.95 -7.83 -6.21
CA SER A 34 7.38 -9.14 -5.92
C SER A 34 8.25 -10.02 -5.01
N GLU A 35 9.56 -9.81 -4.96
CA GLU A 35 10.46 -10.65 -4.15
C GLU A 35 10.26 -10.42 -2.63
N GLU A 36 9.73 -9.27 -2.25
CA GLU A 36 9.54 -8.89 -0.84
C GLU A 36 8.10 -9.12 -0.34
N LEU A 37 7.21 -9.62 -1.18
CA LEU A 37 5.78 -9.69 -0.89
C LEU A 37 5.39 -10.98 -0.15
N ILE A 38 4.44 -10.83 0.78
CA ILE A 38 3.93 -11.94 1.58
C ILE A 38 2.64 -12.49 0.95
N ILE A 39 2.61 -13.82 0.79
CA ILE A 39 1.43 -14.54 0.27
C ILE A 39 0.20 -14.31 1.17
N PRO A 40 -0.99 -14.01 0.58
CA PRO A 40 -2.24 -13.93 1.30
C PRO A 40 -2.55 -15.18 2.13
N SER A 41 -2.86 -14.98 3.42
CA SER A 41 -3.24 -16.04 4.35
C SER A 41 -4.36 -15.59 5.29
N LYS A 42 -4.96 -16.53 6.03
CA LYS A 42 -5.99 -16.21 7.03
C LYS A 42 -5.47 -15.26 8.12
N ASN A 43 -4.20 -15.40 8.52
CA ASN A 43 -3.59 -14.50 9.50
C ASN A 43 -3.39 -13.10 8.92
N GLN A 44 -2.87 -13.01 7.69
CA GLN A 44 -2.70 -11.75 6.97
C GLN A 44 -4.04 -11.02 6.78
N LYS A 45 -5.14 -11.75 6.53
CA LYS A 45 -6.48 -11.15 6.46
C LYS A 45 -6.87 -10.44 7.76
N LYS A 46 -6.63 -11.07 8.92
CA LYS A 46 -6.93 -10.47 10.23
C LYS A 46 -6.12 -9.20 10.44
N MET A 47 -4.82 -9.26 10.16
CA MET A 47 -3.92 -8.10 10.25
C MET A 47 -4.33 -6.96 9.31
N LEU A 48 -4.75 -7.30 8.09
CA LEU A 48 -5.25 -6.31 7.12
C LEU A 48 -6.51 -5.62 7.64
N LEU A 49 -7.49 -6.39 8.15
CA LEU A 49 -8.72 -5.82 8.70
C LEU A 49 -8.44 -4.84 9.84
N THR A 50 -7.45 -5.11 10.68
CA THR A 50 -7.01 -4.18 11.75
C THR A 50 -6.31 -2.94 11.20
N ALA A 51 -5.63 -3.04 10.05
CA ALA A 51 -4.92 -1.91 9.43
C ALA A 51 -5.83 -0.99 8.59
N LEU A 52 -6.94 -1.51 8.05
CA LEU A 52 -7.84 -0.76 7.17
C LEU A 52 -8.37 0.56 7.77
N PRO A 53 -8.73 0.66 9.07
CA PRO A 53 -9.13 1.93 9.68
C PRO A 53 -8.10 3.06 9.55
N ALA A 54 -6.80 2.72 9.49
CA ALA A 54 -5.74 3.71 9.25
C ALA A 54 -5.49 3.92 7.74
N ILE A 55 -5.50 2.86 6.95
CA ILE A 55 -5.19 2.91 5.51
C ILE A 55 -6.26 3.69 4.73
N VAL A 56 -7.54 3.43 5.00
CA VAL A 56 -8.64 3.97 4.19
C VAL A 56 -8.68 5.51 4.23
N PRO A 57 -8.62 6.17 5.39
CA PRO A 57 -8.55 7.64 5.43
C PRO A 57 -7.29 8.22 4.78
N MET A 58 -6.16 7.51 4.83
CA MET A 58 -4.92 7.97 4.19
C MET A 58 -5.02 7.96 2.65
N VAL A 59 -5.63 6.91 2.10
CA VAL A 59 -5.83 6.77 0.64
C VAL A 59 -6.92 7.72 0.15
N TYR A 60 -8.03 7.81 0.88
CA TYR A 60 -9.20 8.60 0.51
C TYR A 60 -9.31 9.81 1.45
N GLN A 61 -8.40 10.77 1.30
CA GLN A 61 -8.21 11.92 2.20
C GLN A 61 -9.50 12.69 2.53
N ASP A 62 -10.41 12.83 1.56
CA ASP A 62 -11.69 13.54 1.71
C ASP A 62 -12.75 12.75 2.50
N THR A 63 -12.45 11.51 2.88
CA THR A 63 -13.41 10.58 3.50
C THR A 63 -13.15 10.34 4.98
N ALA A 64 -12.15 10.98 5.57
CA ALA A 64 -11.79 10.80 6.98
C ALA A 64 -12.96 11.09 7.95
N GLN A 65 -13.89 11.96 7.57
CA GLN A 65 -15.09 12.29 8.33
C GLN A 65 -16.33 11.46 7.94
N GLN A 66 -16.24 10.65 6.87
CA GLN A 66 -17.34 9.87 6.33
C GLN A 66 -17.40 8.47 6.96
N ARG A 67 -18.60 8.00 7.29
CA ARG A 67 -18.81 6.60 7.72
C ARG A 67 -18.75 5.67 6.52
N TRP A 68 -17.57 5.15 6.22
CA TRP A 68 -17.36 4.11 5.21
C TRP A 68 -17.48 2.70 5.80
N GLN A 69 -17.77 1.71 4.95
CA GLN A 69 -17.93 0.32 5.37
C GLN A 69 -17.12 -0.62 4.47
N ILE A 70 -16.36 -1.54 5.09
CA ILE A 70 -15.74 -2.66 4.37
C ILE A 70 -16.82 -3.66 3.94
N VAL A 71 -16.97 -3.85 2.64
CA VAL A 71 -17.88 -4.83 2.05
C VAL A 71 -17.21 -6.21 2.00
N SER A 72 -15.96 -6.26 1.55
CA SER A 72 -15.23 -7.52 1.43
C SER A 72 -13.72 -7.32 1.43
N VAL A 73 -13.01 -8.30 2.00
CA VAL A 73 -11.56 -8.44 1.90
C VAL A 73 -11.24 -9.87 1.45
N SER A 74 -10.60 -10.01 0.30
CA SER A 74 -10.22 -11.31 -0.25
C SER A 74 -8.95 -11.23 -1.09
N PRO A 75 -8.18 -12.32 -1.21
CA PRO A 75 -7.13 -12.41 -2.24
C PRO A 75 -7.75 -12.24 -3.63
N ILE A 76 -6.98 -11.71 -4.59
CA ILE A 76 -7.46 -11.65 -5.97
C ILE A 76 -7.57 -13.07 -6.54
N LYS A 77 -8.78 -13.46 -6.94
CA LYS A 77 -9.05 -14.79 -7.52
C LYS A 77 -8.44 -14.90 -8.92
N LYS A 78 -7.58 -15.91 -9.14
CA LYS A 78 -7.01 -16.22 -10.46
C LYS A 78 -8.13 -16.38 -11.51
N GLY A 79 -7.92 -15.82 -12.70
CA GLY A 79 -8.88 -15.87 -13.82
C GLY A 79 -10.02 -14.86 -13.75
N SER A 80 -10.23 -14.16 -12.62
CA SER A 80 -11.22 -13.08 -12.53
C SER A 80 -10.88 -11.90 -13.44
N PHE A 81 -11.87 -11.06 -13.77
CA PHE A 81 -11.63 -9.81 -14.50
C PHE A 81 -10.57 -8.95 -13.80
N THR A 82 -10.70 -8.78 -12.47
CA THR A 82 -9.72 -8.08 -11.64
C THR A 82 -8.32 -8.67 -11.80
N TYR A 83 -8.17 -10.00 -11.76
CA TYR A 83 -6.86 -10.64 -11.94
C TYR A 83 -6.24 -10.32 -13.29
N LYS A 84 -7.03 -10.38 -14.38
CA LYS A 84 -6.55 -10.08 -15.72
C LYS A 84 -6.09 -8.62 -15.84
N THR A 85 -6.86 -7.68 -15.29
CA THR A 85 -6.52 -6.24 -15.32
C THR A 85 -5.33 -5.93 -14.43
N ALA A 86 -5.32 -6.40 -13.19
CA ALA A 86 -4.22 -6.24 -12.25
C ALA A 86 -2.91 -6.84 -12.76
N SER A 87 -2.97 -8.03 -13.38
CA SER A 87 -1.78 -8.70 -13.93
C SER A 87 -1.20 -7.95 -15.11
N LYS A 88 -2.04 -7.28 -15.91
CA LYS A 88 -1.58 -6.39 -17.00
C LYS A 88 -0.95 -5.11 -16.45
N LEU A 89 -1.45 -4.61 -15.31
CA LEU A 89 -0.99 -3.36 -14.72
C LEU A 89 0.35 -3.52 -13.97
N CYS A 90 0.48 -4.55 -13.12
CA CYS A 90 1.64 -4.74 -12.25
C CYS A 90 2.23 -6.16 -12.26
N GLY A 91 1.87 -6.98 -13.24
CA GLY A 91 2.39 -8.33 -13.36
C GLY A 91 1.65 -9.37 -12.50
N LYS A 92 1.83 -10.64 -12.86
CA LYS A 92 1.14 -11.77 -12.22
C LYS A 92 1.57 -11.95 -10.77
N ALA A 93 2.86 -11.86 -10.47
CA ALA A 93 3.40 -12.11 -9.12
C ALA A 93 2.78 -11.15 -8.08
N VAL A 94 2.81 -9.84 -8.35
CA VAL A 94 2.16 -8.83 -7.50
C VAL A 94 0.67 -9.11 -7.35
N THR A 95 0.00 -9.45 -8.46
CA THR A 95 -1.45 -9.73 -8.45
C THR A 95 -1.81 -10.95 -7.60
N GLU A 96 -1.03 -12.03 -7.69
CA GLU A 96 -1.24 -13.25 -6.91
C GLU A 96 -1.06 -13.02 -5.41
N TYR A 97 -0.23 -12.05 -5.03
CA TYR A 97 0.02 -11.71 -3.63
C TYR A 97 -0.86 -10.56 -3.12
N SER A 98 -1.72 -10.03 -3.98
CA SER A 98 -2.58 -8.90 -3.67
C SER A 98 -3.92 -9.31 -3.06
N TRP A 99 -4.38 -8.46 -2.17
CA TRP A 99 -5.75 -8.41 -1.67
C TRP A 99 -6.54 -7.39 -2.49
N ILE A 100 -7.81 -7.69 -2.72
CA ILE A 100 -8.82 -6.70 -3.10
C ILE A 100 -9.68 -6.40 -1.88
N VAL A 101 -9.83 -5.11 -1.57
CA VAL A 101 -10.77 -4.64 -0.56
C VAL A 101 -11.80 -3.76 -1.23
N LYS A 102 -13.07 -4.07 -0.99
CA LYS A 102 -14.21 -3.29 -1.49
C LYS A 102 -14.78 -2.49 -0.33
N ILE A 103 -15.01 -1.20 -0.57
CA ILE A 103 -15.46 -0.25 0.45
C ILE A 103 -16.65 0.51 -0.11
N ASN A 104 -17.70 0.65 0.70
CA ASN A 104 -18.80 1.55 0.41
C ASN A 104 -18.57 2.89 1.12
N PHE A 105 -18.63 3.97 0.35
CA PHE A 105 -18.68 5.33 0.84
C PHE A 105 -20.10 5.89 0.69
N PRO A 106 -20.57 6.69 1.67
CA PRO A 106 -21.85 7.37 1.53
C PRO A 106 -21.76 8.41 0.40
N SER A 107 -22.77 8.46 -0.45
CA SER A 107 -22.97 9.54 -1.43
C SER A 107 -24.09 10.48 -0.98
N SER A 108 -24.05 11.73 -1.43
CA SER A 108 -25.11 12.73 -1.22
C SER A 108 -26.47 12.31 -1.79
N SER A 109 -26.50 11.37 -2.74
CA SER A 109 -27.72 10.91 -3.41
C SER A 109 -28.42 9.71 -2.78
N SER A 110 -28.16 9.40 -1.49
CA SER A 110 -28.66 8.19 -0.79
C SER A 110 -28.09 6.85 -1.32
N HIS A 111 -27.32 6.89 -2.40
CA HIS A 111 -26.61 5.72 -2.92
C HIS A 111 -25.27 5.50 -2.21
N LEU A 112 -24.76 4.27 -2.26
CA LEU A 112 -23.40 3.97 -1.81
C LEU A 112 -22.48 3.94 -3.02
N THR A 113 -21.38 4.70 -2.96
CA THR A 113 -20.31 4.61 -3.97
C THR A 113 -19.33 3.54 -3.53
N GLN A 114 -19.28 2.43 -4.26
CA GLN A 114 -18.32 1.37 -3.98
C GLN A 114 -16.97 1.69 -4.63
N ARG A 115 -15.92 1.79 -3.82
CA ARG A 115 -14.52 1.89 -4.25
C ARG A 115 -13.78 0.58 -3.99
N GLN A 116 -12.65 0.41 -4.67
CA GLN A 116 -11.78 -0.75 -4.55
C GLN A 116 -10.35 -0.29 -4.30
N LEU A 117 -9.65 -1.02 -3.43
CA LEU A 117 -8.21 -0.89 -3.26
C LEU A 117 -7.54 -2.25 -3.46
N LEU A 118 -6.39 -2.22 -4.11
CA LEU A 118 -5.49 -3.34 -4.24
C LEU A 118 -4.29 -3.09 -3.34
N ILE A 119 -4.03 -4.05 -2.46
CA ILE A 119 -3.06 -3.92 -1.39
C ILE A 119 -2.24 -5.19 -1.23
N VAL A 120 -0.95 -5.04 -0.96
CA VAL A 120 -0.01 -6.13 -0.66
C VAL A 120 0.62 -5.90 0.70
N ARG A 121 1.17 -6.97 1.27
CA ARG A 121 2.05 -6.90 2.44
C ARG A 121 3.49 -7.11 1.97
N SER A 122 4.39 -6.16 2.20
CA SER A 122 5.84 -6.30 1.98
C SER A 122 6.53 -6.63 3.29
N ASN A 123 7.49 -7.54 3.33
CA ASN A 123 8.28 -7.83 4.54
C ASN A 123 8.93 -6.57 5.14
N ASN A 124 9.34 -5.62 4.30
CA ASN A 124 10.11 -4.45 4.70
C ASN A 124 9.23 -3.21 5.00
N SER A 125 8.19 -2.98 4.20
CA SER A 125 7.51 -1.66 4.17
C SER A 125 6.10 -1.64 4.75
N GLY A 126 5.62 -2.73 5.36
CA GLY A 126 4.26 -2.74 5.89
C GLY A 126 3.21 -3.14 4.86
N TRP A 127 2.04 -2.52 4.94
CA TRP A 127 0.96 -2.62 3.97
C TRP A 127 1.14 -1.57 2.89
N LEU A 128 1.14 -1.99 1.62
CA LEU A 128 1.34 -1.11 0.47
C LEU A 128 0.10 -1.11 -0.41
N VAL A 129 -0.58 0.03 -0.50
CA VAL A 129 -1.67 0.25 -1.46
C VAL A 129 -1.03 0.64 -2.78
N TRP A 130 -1.23 -0.18 -3.81
CA TRP A 130 -0.59 0.02 -5.11
C TRP A 130 -1.58 0.38 -6.22
N HIS A 131 -2.88 0.23 -5.97
CA HIS A 131 -3.94 0.72 -6.85
C HIS A 131 -5.22 0.98 -6.06
N HIS A 132 -5.96 2.02 -6.43
CA HIS A 132 -7.31 2.27 -5.93
C HIS A 132 -8.14 2.97 -7.01
N ASN A 133 -9.46 2.93 -6.88
CA ASN A 133 -10.38 3.64 -7.76
C ASN A 133 -11.48 4.36 -6.99
#